data_AF-A0A951E2D0-F1
#
_entry.id   AF-A0A951E2D0-F1
#
_cell.length_a   1.000
_cell.length_b   1.000
_cell.length_c   1.000
_cell.angle_alpha   90.00
_cell.angle_beta   90.00
_cell.angle_gamma   90.00
#
_symmetry.space_group_name_H-M   'P 1'
#
loop_
_entity.id
_entity.type
_entity.pdbx_description
1 polymer ?
#
loop_
_entity_poly.entity_id
_entity_poly.type
_entity_poly.pdbx_seq_one_letter_code
_entity_poly.pdbx_strand_id
1 'polypeptide(L)'
;MTQPLRLLLTGATFFFAIASGQADKFTKEEQALLDKNMIMQMYKPDEHSRHFVARIDSATDPKTGERRKISKNAQAVLCFVFGMEDARPAREQGKSMAESHYSPQQAHEFLFAQGWDKYHDRFFTRCYVQEGEVTYEEAVKAQQKPVDQSSSS
;
A
#
# COMPACT_ATOMS: atom_id res chain seq x y z
N MET A 1 -4.19 -52.04 -26.46
CA MET A 1 -4.22 -51.96 -24.99
C MET A 1 -2.85 -51.49 -24.52
N THR A 2 -2.75 -50.22 -24.14
CA THR A 2 -1.76 -49.61 -23.22
C THR A 2 -2.02 -48.10 -23.22
N GLN A 3 -2.71 -47.59 -22.19
CA GLN A 3 -2.72 -46.16 -21.88
C GLN A 3 -1.38 -45.78 -21.22
N PRO A 4 -0.96 -44.51 -21.34
CA PRO A 4 -0.40 -43.87 -20.16
C PRO A 4 -1.03 -42.50 -19.85
N LEU A 5 -1.51 -42.44 -18.61
CA LEU A 5 -1.26 -41.41 -17.62
C LEU A 5 -1.54 -39.93 -17.98
N ARG A 6 -2.72 -39.48 -17.52
CA ARG A 6 -3.05 -38.08 -17.22
C ARG A 6 -2.04 -37.53 -16.22
N LEU A 7 -1.28 -36.50 -16.62
CA LEU A 7 -0.57 -35.63 -15.69
C LEU A 7 -1.40 -34.36 -15.51
N LEU A 8 -2.25 -34.35 -14.49
CA LEU A 8 -2.91 -33.14 -13.98
C LEU A 8 -1.84 -32.30 -13.29
N LEU A 9 -1.35 -31.25 -13.96
CA LEU A 9 -0.62 -30.16 -13.32
C LEU A 9 -1.64 -29.33 -12.53
N THR A 10 -1.82 -29.68 -11.27
CA THR A 10 -2.41 -28.80 -10.27
C THR A 10 -1.43 -27.64 -10.04
N GLY A 11 -1.64 -26.53 -10.76
CA GLY A 11 -1.00 -25.27 -10.44
C GLY A 11 -1.41 -24.87 -9.03
N ALA A 12 -0.45 -24.82 -8.12
CA ALA A 12 -0.65 -24.32 -6.77
C ALA A 12 -0.98 -22.83 -6.85
N THR A 13 -2.27 -22.51 -6.91
CA THR A 13 -2.74 -21.16 -6.59
C THR A 13 -2.49 -20.95 -5.11
N PHE A 14 -1.37 -20.29 -4.78
CA PHE A 14 -1.17 -19.67 -3.47
C PHE A 14 -2.20 -18.55 -3.34
N PHE A 15 -3.42 -18.91 -2.92
CA PHE A 15 -4.32 -17.95 -2.32
C PHE A 15 -3.70 -17.57 -0.98
N PHE A 16 -2.90 -16.52 -0.97
CA PHE A 16 -2.78 -15.73 0.25
C PHE A 16 -4.20 -15.24 0.51
N ALA A 17 -4.87 -15.88 1.46
CA ALA A 17 -6.02 -15.30 2.11
C ALA A 17 -5.51 -14.02 2.76
N ILE A 18 -5.59 -12.91 2.01
CA ILE A 18 -5.49 -11.57 2.57
C ILE A 18 -6.56 -11.60 3.64
N ALA A 19 -6.13 -11.57 4.89
CA ALA A 19 -7.02 -11.43 6.01
C ALA A 19 -7.90 -10.21 5.70
N SER A 20 -9.14 -10.47 5.30
CA SER A 20 -10.19 -9.47 5.33
C SER A 20 -10.41 -9.20 6.82
N GLY A 21 -9.54 -8.36 7.39
CA GLY A 21 -9.85 -7.67 8.62
C GLY A 21 -11.25 -7.12 8.43
N GLN A 22 -12.14 -7.44 9.36
CA GLN A 22 -13.53 -6.97 9.37
C GLN A 22 -13.57 -5.58 8.77
N ALA A 23 -14.35 -5.40 7.70
CA ALA A 23 -14.67 -4.05 7.25
C ALA A 23 -15.37 -3.40 8.45
N ASP A 24 -14.61 -2.63 9.24
CA ASP A 24 -15.14 -1.85 10.34
C ASP A 24 -16.26 -1.03 9.74
N LYS A 25 -17.50 -1.37 10.12
CA LYS A 25 -18.66 -0.66 9.61
C LYS A 25 -18.51 0.79 10.09
N PHE A 26 -18.43 1.71 9.14
CA PHE A 26 -18.46 3.13 9.45
C PHE A 26 -19.63 3.43 10.37
N THR A 27 -19.36 4.23 11.38
CA THR A 27 -20.42 4.85 12.18
C THR A 27 -21.29 5.74 11.29
N LYS A 28 -22.49 6.09 11.76
CA LYS A 28 -23.39 6.99 11.00
C LYS A 28 -22.75 8.34 10.69
N GLU A 29 -21.90 8.84 11.60
CA GLU A 29 -21.19 10.10 11.40
C GLU A 29 -20.13 9.97 10.29
N GLU A 30 -19.33 8.91 10.33
CA GLU A 30 -18.31 8.64 9.31
C GLU A 30 -18.95 8.40 7.93
N GLN A 31 -20.03 7.63 7.87
CA GLN A 31 -20.78 7.43 6.63
C GLN A 31 -21.32 8.76 6.07
N ALA A 32 -21.87 9.63 6.93
CA ALA A 32 -22.37 10.93 6.50
C ALA A 32 -21.26 11.87 5.99
N LEU A 33 -20.03 11.75 6.50
CA LEU A 33 -18.87 12.48 5.98
C LEU A 33 -18.38 11.90 4.66
N LEU A 34 -18.36 10.57 4.54
CA LEU A 34 -18.01 9.85 3.31
C LEU A 34 -18.98 10.18 2.18
N ASP A 35 -20.30 10.15 2.43
CA ASP A 35 -21.35 10.48 1.46
C ASP A 35 -21.25 11.93 0.94
N LYS A 36 -20.74 12.83 1.79
CA LYS A 36 -20.48 14.24 1.42
C LYS A 36 -19.12 14.46 0.78
N ASN A 37 -18.33 13.40 0.59
CA ASN A 37 -16.94 13.45 0.16
C ASN A 37 -16.07 14.37 1.03
N MET A 38 -16.39 14.47 2.33
CA MET A 38 -15.62 15.22 3.33
C MET A 38 -14.53 14.32 3.92
N ILE A 39 -13.61 13.89 3.07
CA ILE A 39 -12.56 12.95 3.43
C ILE A 39 -11.18 13.59 3.30
N MET A 40 -10.24 13.09 4.10
CA MET A 40 -8.82 13.42 3.97
C MET A 40 -8.02 12.13 3.94
N GLN A 41 -7.19 11.96 2.90
CA GLN A 41 -6.32 10.81 2.77
C GLN A 41 -4.93 11.18 3.27
N MET A 42 -4.35 10.31 4.08
CA MET A 42 -3.08 10.52 4.74
C MET A 42 -2.14 9.37 4.46
N TYR A 43 -0.88 9.69 4.18
CA TYR A 43 0.19 8.73 3.99
C TYR A 43 1.12 8.75 5.20
N LYS A 44 1.10 7.66 5.98
CA LYS A 44 1.85 7.47 7.22
C LYS A 44 2.29 6.00 7.33
N PRO A 45 3.19 5.53 6.45
CA PRO A 45 3.49 4.10 6.29
C PRO A 45 4.14 3.45 7.52
N ASP A 46 4.54 4.24 8.52
CA ASP A 46 5.11 3.79 9.80
C ASP A 46 4.13 3.89 10.97
N GLU A 47 2.91 4.40 10.75
CA GLU A 47 1.81 4.41 11.72
C GLU A 47 0.78 3.31 11.39
N HIS A 48 -0.12 2.98 12.34
CA HIS A 48 -1.22 2.06 12.07
C HIS A 48 -2.23 2.65 11.06
N SER A 49 -2.64 1.79 10.15
CA SER A 49 -3.72 2.03 9.18
C SER A 49 -5.02 2.12 9.95
N ARG A 50 -5.76 3.22 9.74
CA ARG A 50 -6.98 3.51 10.48
C ARG A 50 -7.79 4.58 9.77
N HIS A 51 -9.03 4.75 10.23
CA HIS A 51 -9.82 5.93 9.93
C HIS A 51 -10.27 6.59 11.24
N PHE A 52 -10.50 7.91 11.19
CA PHE A 52 -11.01 8.67 12.33
C PHE A 52 -11.58 10.01 11.87
N VAL A 53 -12.51 10.57 12.63
CA VAL A 53 -13.03 11.92 12.39
C VAL A 53 -12.12 12.96 13.04
N ALA A 54 -11.70 13.96 12.26
CA ALA A 54 -10.94 15.11 12.74
C ALA A 54 -11.71 16.41 12.47
N ARG A 55 -11.58 17.39 13.37
CA ARG A 55 -12.06 18.75 13.11
C ARG A 55 -10.89 19.61 12.69
N ILE A 56 -10.92 20.10 11.46
CA ILE A 56 -9.88 20.98 10.95
C ILE A 56 -10.30 22.43 11.21
N ASP A 57 -9.64 23.06 12.17
CA ASP A 57 -9.85 24.46 12.55
C ASP A 57 -8.68 25.38 12.13
N SER A 58 -7.56 24.77 11.71
CA SER A 58 -6.31 25.45 11.44
C SER A 58 -5.44 24.65 10.45
N ALA A 59 -4.67 25.37 9.64
CA ALA A 59 -3.65 24.84 8.74
C ALA A 59 -2.31 25.48 9.08
N THR A 60 -1.25 24.71 8.99
CA THR A 60 0.11 25.21 9.08
C THR A 60 0.60 25.59 7.68
N ASP A 61 1.10 26.81 7.52
CA ASP A 61 1.77 27.23 6.30
C ASP A 61 3.06 26.40 6.13
N PRO A 62 3.20 25.62 5.04
CA PRO A 62 4.34 24.73 4.88
C PRO A 62 5.66 25.47 4.64
N LYS A 63 5.63 26.75 4.24
CA LYS A 63 6.84 27.56 4.01
C LYS A 63 7.29 28.26 5.27
N THR A 64 6.35 28.77 6.07
CA THR A 64 6.68 29.61 7.24
C THR A 64 6.54 28.86 8.57
N GLY A 65 5.87 27.70 8.58
CA GLY A 65 5.53 26.98 9.81
C GLY A 65 4.45 27.65 10.66
N GLU A 66 3.91 28.79 10.21
CA GLU A 66 2.90 29.53 10.96
C GLU A 66 1.54 28.85 10.87
N ARG A 67 0.87 28.70 12.02
CA ARG A 67 -0.46 28.14 12.09
C ARG A 67 -1.51 29.23 11.83
N ARG A 68 -2.28 29.10 10.77
CA ARG A 68 -3.40 29.99 10.42
C ARG A 68 -4.72 29.30 10.73
N LYS A 69 -5.64 30.00 11.41
CA LYS A 69 -7.02 29.53 11.55
C LYS A 69 -7.70 29.57 10.18
N ILE A 70 -8.32 28.47 9.77
CA ILE A 70 -8.97 28.36 8.45
C ILE A 70 -10.40 28.89 8.53
N SER A 71 -11.12 28.66 9.64
CA SER A 71 -12.47 29.17 9.82
C SER A 71 -12.87 29.27 11.29
N LYS A 72 -13.97 29.98 11.59
CA LYS A 72 -14.61 29.98 12.91
C LYS A 72 -15.44 28.70 13.17
N ASN A 73 -15.76 27.93 12.13
CA ASN A 73 -16.57 26.72 12.18
C ASN A 73 -15.75 25.55 11.64
N ALA A 74 -14.95 24.94 12.52
CA ALA A 74 -14.11 23.79 12.18
C ALA A 74 -14.96 22.70 11.52
N GLN A 75 -14.62 22.33 10.28
CA GLN A 75 -15.34 21.28 9.57
C GLN A 75 -14.79 19.92 9.99
N ALA A 76 -15.70 19.01 10.31
CA ALA A 76 -15.36 17.62 10.53
C ALA A 76 -15.01 16.99 9.18
N VAL A 77 -13.93 16.20 9.14
CA VAL A 77 -13.53 15.40 7.99
C VAL A 77 -13.24 13.98 8.46
N LEU A 78 -13.53 13.01 7.60
CA LEU A 78 -13.14 11.62 7.83
C LEU A 78 -11.73 11.40 7.27
N CYS A 79 -10.78 11.18 8.17
CA CYS A 79 -9.41 10.88 7.82
C CYS A 79 -9.26 9.39 7.56
N PHE A 80 -8.60 9.03 6.46
CA PHE A 80 -8.15 7.69 6.16
C PHE A 80 -6.63 7.66 6.11
N VAL A 81 -6.01 6.76 6.88
CA VAL A 81 -4.56 6.64 7.00
C VAL A 81 -4.10 5.38 6.29
N PHE A 82 -3.30 5.56 5.25
CA PHE A 82 -2.46 4.50 4.69
C PHE A 82 -1.30 4.27 5.65
N GLY A 83 -1.36 3.16 6.38
CA GLY A 83 -0.42 2.82 7.43
C GLY A 83 0.41 1.59 7.14
N MET A 84 1.06 1.07 8.17
CA MET A 84 2.00 -0.04 8.08
C MET A 84 1.34 -1.37 7.65
N GLU A 85 0.08 -1.60 8.00
CA GLU A 85 -0.69 -2.77 7.57
C GLU A 85 -0.97 -2.76 6.06
N ASP A 86 -1.02 -1.56 5.48
CA ASP A 86 -1.16 -1.35 4.05
C ASP A 86 0.20 -1.35 3.33
N ALA A 87 1.21 -0.72 3.93
CA ALA A 87 2.56 -0.62 3.38
C ALA A 87 3.30 -1.96 3.37
N ARG A 88 3.22 -2.74 4.45
CA ARG A 88 3.99 -3.99 4.60
C ARG A 88 3.70 -5.01 3.49
N PRO A 89 2.43 -5.33 3.14
CA PRO A 89 2.16 -6.24 2.03
C PRO A 89 2.74 -5.74 0.70
N ALA A 90 2.66 -4.42 0.43
CA ALA A 90 3.24 -3.85 -0.79
C ALA A 90 4.76 -4.04 -0.83
N ARG A 91 5.43 -3.75 0.29
CA ARG A 91 6.88 -3.93 0.45
C ARG A 91 7.30 -5.38 0.21
N GLU A 92 6.56 -6.33 0.78
CA GLU A 92 6.81 -7.77 0.64
C GLU A 92 6.62 -8.23 -0.81
N GLN A 93 5.56 -7.77 -1.48
CA GLN A 93 5.33 -8.05 -2.90
C GLN A 93 6.45 -7.47 -3.78
N GLY A 94 6.83 -6.21 -3.55
CA GLY A 94 7.96 -5.54 -4.20
C GLY A 94 9.24 -6.37 -4.16
N LYS A 95 9.63 -6.77 -2.95
CA LYS A 95 10.80 -7.63 -2.72
C LYS A 95 10.67 -8.99 -3.43
N SER A 96 9.53 -9.66 -3.30
CA SER A 96 9.31 -10.97 -3.91
C SER A 96 9.39 -10.95 -5.45
N MET A 97 8.92 -9.88 -6.08
CA MET A 97 9.01 -9.71 -7.53
C MET A 97 10.45 -9.49 -8.00
N ALA A 98 11.26 -8.75 -7.22
CA ALA A 98 12.69 -8.59 -7.50
C ALA A 98 13.43 -9.94 -7.37
N GLU A 99 13.11 -10.73 -6.34
CA GLU A 99 13.65 -12.09 -6.15
C GLU A 99 13.21 -13.05 -7.25
N SER A 100 12.04 -12.81 -7.85
CA SER A 100 11.50 -13.59 -8.96
C SER A 100 11.91 -13.06 -10.34
N HIS A 101 12.85 -12.11 -10.40
CA HIS A 101 13.38 -11.52 -11.63
C HIS A 101 12.33 -10.88 -12.55
N TYR A 102 11.27 -10.32 -11.97
CA TYR A 102 10.32 -9.49 -12.73
C TYR A 102 11.06 -8.27 -13.28
N SER A 103 10.69 -7.83 -14.47
CA SER A 103 11.12 -6.51 -14.96
C SER A 103 10.45 -5.40 -14.13
N PRO A 104 11.01 -4.17 -14.08
CA PRO A 104 10.39 -3.06 -13.36
C PRO A 104 8.96 -2.77 -13.83
N GLN A 105 8.70 -2.91 -15.13
CA GLN A 105 7.36 -2.72 -15.69
C GLN A 105 6.38 -3.80 -15.21
N GLN A 106 6.80 -5.07 -15.20
CA GLN A 106 5.96 -6.16 -14.70
C GLN A 106 5.63 -5.99 -13.21
N ALA A 107 6.61 -5.54 -12.42
CA ALA A 107 6.41 -5.24 -11.02
C ALA A 107 5.41 -4.10 -10.80
N HIS A 108 5.53 -3.01 -11.57
CA HIS A 108 4.60 -1.89 -11.54
C HIS A 108 3.17 -2.33 -11.87
N GLU A 109 2.97 -3.03 -12.99
CA GLU A 109 1.65 -3.48 -13.45
C GLU A 109 0.99 -4.40 -12.42
N PHE A 110 1.76 -5.30 -11.80
CA PHE A 110 1.27 -6.17 -10.75
C PHE A 110 0.87 -5.38 -9.50
N LEU A 111 1.73 -4.50 -8.98
CA LEU A 111 1.45 -3.68 -7.79
C LEU A 111 0.25 -2.76 -8.01
N PHE A 112 0.14 -2.19 -9.21
CA PHE A 112 -1.00 -1.35 -9.57
C PHE A 112 -2.30 -2.15 -9.56
N ALA A 113 -2.30 -3.34 -10.15
CA ALA A 113 -3.48 -4.22 -10.15
C ALA A 113 -3.88 -4.62 -8.72
N GLN A 114 -2.93 -5.01 -7.88
CA GLN A 114 -3.18 -5.36 -6.48
C GLN A 114 -3.70 -4.18 -5.66
N GLY A 115 -3.07 -3.01 -5.80
CA GLY A 115 -3.50 -1.79 -5.12
C GLY A 115 -4.90 -1.36 -5.55
N TRP A 116 -5.18 -1.38 -6.86
CA TRP A 116 -6.49 -1.00 -7.39
C TRP A 116 -7.61 -1.95 -6.93
N ASP A 117 -7.37 -3.26 -6.97
CA ASP A 117 -8.31 -4.28 -6.49
C ASP A 117 -8.61 -4.12 -4.99
N LYS A 118 -7.60 -3.78 -4.19
CA LYS A 118 -7.77 -3.58 -2.75
C LYS A 118 -8.51 -2.29 -2.40
N TYR A 119 -8.11 -1.15 -2.97
CA TYR A 119 -8.56 0.16 -2.49
C TYR A 119 -9.64 0.80 -3.34
N HIS A 120 -9.69 0.51 -4.65
CA HIS A 120 -10.53 1.22 -5.62
C HIS A 120 -10.39 2.76 -5.53
N ASP A 121 -9.24 3.24 -5.04
CA ASP A 121 -8.93 4.64 -4.79
C ASP A 121 -7.55 4.97 -5.36
N ARG A 122 -7.44 6.11 -6.04
CA ARG A 122 -6.20 6.50 -6.74
C ARG A 122 -5.06 6.83 -5.78
N PHE A 123 -5.35 7.48 -4.66
CA PHE A 123 -4.32 7.89 -3.70
C PHE A 123 -3.73 6.66 -3.01
N PHE A 124 -4.58 5.79 -2.45
CA PHE A 124 -4.09 4.59 -1.76
C PHE A 124 -3.45 3.58 -2.70
N THR A 125 -3.96 3.44 -3.93
CA THR A 125 -3.27 2.64 -4.96
C THR A 125 -1.87 3.17 -5.22
N ARG A 126 -1.71 4.50 -5.36
CA ARG A 126 -0.40 5.10 -5.57
C ARG A 126 0.54 4.91 -4.37
N CYS A 127 0.05 5.06 -3.13
CA CYS A 127 0.84 4.78 -1.93
C CYS A 127 1.31 3.33 -1.90
N TYR A 128 0.42 2.38 -2.22
CA TYR A 128 0.74 0.97 -2.30
C TYR A 128 1.83 0.67 -3.33
N VAL A 129 1.67 1.18 -4.56
CA VAL A 129 2.66 1.02 -5.63
C VAL A 129 4.01 1.60 -5.20
N GLN A 130 4.03 2.81 -4.64
CA GLN A 130 5.26 3.46 -4.18
C GLN A 130 6.03 2.61 -3.16
N GLU A 131 5.35 2.05 -2.15
CA GLU A 131 5.99 1.20 -1.15
C GLU A 131 6.58 -0.08 -1.75
N GLY A 132 5.88 -0.69 -2.71
CA GLY A 132 6.35 -1.90 -3.39
C GLY A 132 7.50 -1.63 -4.37
N GLU A 133 7.46 -0.53 -5.12
CA GLU A 133 8.53 -0.16 -6.06
C GLU A 133 9.83 0.19 -5.34
N VAL A 134 9.74 0.91 -4.21
CA VAL A 134 10.92 1.23 -3.40
C VAL A 134 11.64 -0.05 -2.96
N THR A 135 10.92 -1.03 -2.40
CA THR A 135 11.55 -2.27 -1.94
C THR A 135 11.98 -3.18 -3.08
N TYR A 136 11.27 -3.18 -4.21
CA TYR A 136 11.71 -3.84 -5.43
C TYR A 136 13.09 -3.30 -5.87
N GLU A 137 13.22 -1.96 -5.98
CA GLU A 137 14.48 -1.35 -6.38
C GLU A 137 15.63 -1.64 -5.41
N GLU A 138 15.35 -1.56 -4.10
CA GLU A 138 16.34 -1.89 -3.06
C GLU A 138 16.82 -3.35 -3.18
N ALA A 139 15.90 -4.29 -3.41
CA ALA A 139 16.22 -5.69 -3.58
C ALA A 139 17.03 -5.95 -4.85
N VAL A 140 16.67 -5.33 -5.99
CA VAL A 140 17.45 -5.42 -7.23
C VAL A 140 18.87 -4.87 -7.02
N LYS A 141 19.02 -3.70 -6.38
CA LYS A 141 20.33 -3.12 -6.07
C LYS A 141 21.16 -4.01 -5.14
N ALA A 142 20.53 -4.69 -4.18
CA ALA A 142 21.21 -5.61 -3.28
C ALA A 142 21.73 -6.86 -3.99
N GLN A 143 20.99 -7.38 -4.98
CA GLN A 143 21.41 -8.53 -5.80
C GLN A 143 22.56 -8.19 -6.76
N GLN A 144 22.66 -6.92 -7.19
CA GLN A 144 23.70 -6.45 -8.11
C GLN A 144 25.03 -6.12 -7.41
N LYS A 145 25.04 -5.89 -6.09
CA LYS A 145 26.29 -5.69 -5.36
C LYS A 145 27.11 -6.98 -5.41
N PRO A 146 28.34 -6.95 -5.98
CA PRO A 146 29.21 -8.12 -5.94
C PRO A 146 29.48 -8.48 -4.48
N VAL A 147 29.37 -9.75 -4.16
CA VAL A 147 30.06 -10.31 -3.00
C VAL A 147 31.53 -10.04 -3.26
N ASP A 148 32.13 -9.09 -2.55
CA ASP A 148 33.59 -8.97 -2.48
C ASP A 148 34.11 -10.33 -2.02
N GLN A 149 34.52 -11.15 -2.98
CA GLN A 149 35.22 -12.38 -2.72
C GLN A 149 36.47 -11.99 -1.98
N SER A 150 36.59 -12.49 -0.74
CA SER A 150 37.86 -12.61 -0.07
C SER A 150 38.84 -13.29 -1.01
N SER A 151 39.72 -12.51 -1.65
CA SER A 151 40.92 -13.04 -2.25
C SER A 151 41.80 -13.52 -1.09
N SER A 152 41.69 -14.80 -0.77
CA SER A 152 42.74 -15.49 -0.02
C SER A 152 44.02 -15.44 -0.85
N SER A 153 45.07 -14.81 -0.32
CA SER A 153 46.48 -15.11 -0.58
C SER A 153 47.31 -14.56 0.57
#